data_AF-A0A7X7DMZ7-F1
#
_entry.id   AF-A0A7X7DMZ7-F1
#
_cell.length_a   1.000
_cell.length_b   1.000
_cell.length_c   1.000
_cell.angle_alpha   90.00
_cell.angle_beta   90.00
_cell.angle_gamma   90.00
#
_symmetry.space_group_name_H-M   'P 1'
#
loop_
_entity.id
_entity.type
_entity.pdbx_description
1 polymer ?
#
loop_
_entity_poly.entity_id
_entity_poly.type
_entity_poly.pdbx_seq_one_letter_code
_entity_poly.pdbx_strand_id
1 'polypeptide(L)'
;MKTKIIPVMLVLASCMICFAQGNTNKTIIHGVSSADGKSDVSERILEECLQSLPKSSDLSPVVSSNTAFLKEINDDPSRNEQVQTFSASLDINYMLYQKVLVIVATSTVQGQEPVMKVMEKNLRQSKHFESNSSNGDIFAGRSHRQYYFSSADAARNDVIRQATAWLRQQASVACSK
;
A
#
# COMPACT_ATOMS: atom_id res chain seq x y z
N MET A 1 67.89 16.13 25.66
CA MET A 1 68.74 15.09 25.01
C MET A 1 67.84 14.15 24.21
N LYS A 2 68.28 13.64 23.04
CA LYS A 2 67.69 12.51 22.25
C LYS A 2 66.19 12.67 21.92
N THR A 3 65.70 13.11 20.75
CA THR A 3 66.11 12.97 19.32
C THR A 3 65.79 11.60 18.69
N LYS A 4 65.22 11.63 17.46
CA LYS A 4 64.77 10.52 16.57
C LYS A 4 63.43 9.85 16.99
N ILE A 5 62.53 9.37 16.10
CA ILE A 5 62.51 9.40 14.60
C ILE A 5 61.06 9.43 14.02
N ILE A 6 60.94 9.81 12.75
CA ILE A 6 59.83 9.56 11.79
C ILE A 6 60.54 9.20 10.47
N PRO A 7 60.26 8.06 9.78
CA PRO A 7 59.27 7.94 8.66
C PRO A 7 58.54 6.55 8.69
N VAL A 8 57.84 5.96 7.68
CA VAL A 8 57.76 6.12 6.20
C VAL A 8 56.34 5.84 5.63
N MET A 9 55.77 6.86 4.97
CA MET A 9 55.05 6.88 3.67
C MET A 9 54.62 5.57 2.95
N LEU A 10 53.31 5.44 2.69
CA LEU A 10 52.68 4.92 1.44
C LEU A 10 51.20 5.40 1.51
N VAL A 11 50.60 6.23 0.65
CA VAL A 11 50.66 6.42 -0.82
C VAL A 11 50.16 5.22 -1.62
N LEU A 12 48.85 5.16 -1.83
CA LEU A 12 48.29 4.59 -3.06
C LEU A 12 47.03 5.37 -3.44
N ALA A 13 47.10 6.14 -4.52
CA ALA A 13 45.99 6.91 -5.05
C ALA A 13 45.33 6.14 -6.20
N SER A 14 44.08 5.72 -5.97
CA SER A 14 43.17 5.20 -7.00
C SER A 14 41.98 6.17 -7.05
N CYS A 15 42.10 7.28 -7.77
CA CYS A 15 41.93 7.38 -9.23
C CYS A 15 40.47 7.14 -9.66
N MET A 16 39.90 8.11 -10.39
CA MET A 16 38.52 8.09 -10.86
C MET A 16 38.19 6.85 -11.70
N ILE A 17 37.00 6.28 -11.49
CA ILE A 17 36.13 5.97 -12.63
C ILE A 17 34.70 6.44 -12.30
N CYS A 18 34.30 7.58 -12.86
CA CYS A 18 32.89 7.98 -12.87
C CYS A 18 32.15 7.19 -13.94
N PHE A 19 31.55 6.06 -13.58
CA PHE A 19 30.59 5.38 -14.45
C PHE A 19 29.27 6.15 -14.51
N ALA A 20 29.26 7.23 -15.29
CA ALA A 20 28.05 7.85 -15.80
C ALA A 20 27.42 6.94 -16.88
N GLN A 21 26.92 5.77 -16.46
CA GLN A 21 26.08 4.94 -17.33
C GLN A 21 24.75 5.67 -17.57
N GLY A 22 24.66 6.36 -18.71
CA GLY A 22 23.41 6.93 -19.20
C GLY A 22 22.40 5.81 -19.42
N ASN A 23 21.52 5.60 -18.43
CA ASN A 23 20.61 4.47 -18.38
C ASN A 23 19.43 4.66 -19.34
N THR A 24 19.70 4.55 -20.66
CA THR A 24 18.64 4.41 -21.65
C THR A 24 17.93 3.10 -21.39
N ASN A 25 16.72 3.17 -20.84
CA ASN A 25 15.92 2.05 -20.37
C ASN A 25 15.35 1.22 -21.54
N LYS A 26 16.24 0.68 -22.38
CA LYS A 26 15.91 -0.15 -23.54
C LYS A 26 15.41 -1.50 -23.04
N THR A 27 14.09 -1.67 -23.03
CA THR A 27 13.48 -2.96 -22.75
C THR A 27 13.82 -3.91 -23.90
N ILE A 28 14.70 -4.87 -23.65
CA ILE A 28 14.97 -5.97 -24.58
C ILE A 28 13.84 -6.99 -24.42
N ILE A 29 12.94 -7.05 -25.41
CA ILE A 29 11.86 -8.03 -25.45
C ILE A 29 12.41 -9.29 -26.12
N HIS A 30 12.71 -10.32 -25.33
CA HIS A 30 13.11 -11.63 -25.84
C HIS A 30 11.88 -12.39 -26.35
N GLY A 31 11.51 -12.15 -27.61
CA GLY A 31 10.44 -12.90 -28.28
C GLY A 31 10.85 -14.36 -28.53
N VAL A 32 10.10 -15.31 -27.98
CA VAL A 32 10.23 -16.75 -28.28
C VAL A 32 9.11 -17.15 -29.23
N SER A 33 9.46 -17.76 -30.36
CA SER A 33 8.50 -18.13 -31.41
C SER A 33 8.14 -19.60 -31.34
N SER A 34 6.91 -19.93 -30.90
CA SER A 34 6.28 -21.23 -31.16
C SER A 34 4.99 -21.03 -31.96
N ALA A 35 4.92 -21.64 -33.15
CA ALA A 35 3.86 -21.38 -34.13
C ALA A 35 2.59 -22.20 -33.83
N ASP A 36 1.90 -21.79 -32.76
CA ASP A 36 0.89 -22.60 -32.06
C ASP A 36 -0.57 -22.33 -32.44
N GLY A 37 -0.82 -21.44 -33.42
CA GLY A 37 -2.17 -20.92 -33.69
C GLY A 37 -2.58 -19.75 -32.79
N LYS A 38 -1.74 -19.38 -31.81
CA LYS A 38 -2.11 -18.52 -30.68
C LYS A 38 -1.59 -17.08 -30.86
N SER A 39 -2.46 -16.13 -30.56
CA SER A 39 -2.08 -14.74 -30.27
C SER A 39 -1.76 -14.62 -28.79
N ASP A 40 -0.57 -14.14 -28.45
CA ASP A 40 -0.24 -13.74 -27.09
C ASP A 40 -0.57 -12.25 -26.89
N VAL A 41 -1.00 -11.88 -25.68
CA VAL A 41 -1.39 -10.52 -25.29
C VAL A 41 -0.74 -10.20 -23.95
N SER A 42 0.41 -9.54 -24.01
CA SER A 42 1.16 -9.12 -22.83
C SER A 42 0.79 -7.68 -22.46
N GLU A 43 0.45 -7.44 -21.20
CA GLU A 43 0.28 -6.10 -20.65
C GLU A 43 1.46 -5.73 -19.75
N ARG A 44 1.98 -4.50 -19.91
CA ARG A 44 2.97 -3.92 -19.00
C ARG A 44 2.58 -2.51 -18.58
N ILE A 45 2.45 -2.30 -17.27
CA ILE A 45 2.24 -0.98 -16.68
C ILE A 45 3.48 -0.11 -16.95
N LEU A 46 3.26 1.08 -17.50
CA LEU A 46 4.27 2.13 -17.73
C LEU A 46 4.20 3.22 -16.67
N GLU A 47 2.99 3.52 -16.19
CA GLU A 47 2.67 4.57 -15.24
C GLU A 47 1.46 4.14 -14.42
N GLU A 48 1.48 4.39 -13.11
CA GLU A 48 0.36 4.14 -12.20
C GLU A 48 0.33 5.24 -11.14
N CYS A 49 -0.82 5.88 -10.95
CA CYS A 49 -0.99 6.94 -9.97
C CYS A 49 -2.45 7.11 -9.53
N LEU A 50 -2.66 7.66 -8.34
CA LEU A 50 -3.99 7.93 -7.79
C LEU A 50 -4.52 9.26 -8.32
N GLN A 51 -5.56 9.18 -9.15
CA GLN A 51 -6.18 10.34 -9.81
C GLN A 51 -7.03 11.17 -8.83
N SER A 52 -7.68 10.51 -7.86
CA SER A 52 -8.46 11.17 -6.83
C SER A 52 -8.41 10.43 -5.51
N LEU A 53 -8.21 11.19 -4.43
CA LEU A 53 -8.34 10.77 -3.03
C LEU A 53 -9.30 11.73 -2.32
N PRO A 54 -10.20 11.24 -1.44
CA PRO A 54 -11.02 12.12 -0.61
C PRO A 54 -10.16 12.83 0.44
N LYS A 55 -10.63 13.98 0.94
CA LYS A 55 -9.98 14.66 2.06
C LYS A 55 -10.32 13.97 3.38
N SER A 56 -9.45 14.10 4.37
CA SER A 56 -9.71 13.59 5.73
C SER A 56 -10.92 14.25 6.42
N SER A 57 -11.35 15.42 5.96
CA SER A 57 -12.57 16.10 6.40
C SER A 57 -13.86 15.44 5.91
N ASP A 58 -13.77 14.67 4.82
CA ASP A 58 -14.93 14.18 4.06
C ASP A 58 -15.22 12.71 4.40
N LEU A 59 -14.52 12.15 5.40
CA LEU A 59 -14.62 10.77 5.85
C LEU A 59 -15.76 10.60 6.86
N SER A 60 -16.76 9.81 6.51
CA SER A 60 -17.91 9.50 7.38
C SER A 60 -18.01 7.99 7.61
N PRO A 61 -17.35 7.44 8.66
CA PRO A 61 -17.48 6.03 9.00
C PRO A 61 -18.89 5.68 9.46
N VAL A 62 -19.39 4.54 9.04
CA VAL A 62 -20.60 3.92 9.59
C VAL A 62 -20.24 3.33 10.95
N VAL A 63 -20.98 3.69 11.99
CA VAL A 63 -20.83 3.10 13.33
C VAL A 63 -21.93 2.08 13.54
N SER A 64 -21.56 0.91 14.06
CA SER A 64 -22.49 -0.10 14.54
C SER A 64 -22.30 -0.31 16.05
N SER A 65 -23.34 -0.79 16.72
CA SER A 65 -23.27 -1.19 18.13
C SER A 65 -23.77 -2.61 18.29
N ASN A 66 -23.05 -3.40 19.07
CA ASN A 66 -23.43 -4.74 19.50
C ASN A 66 -23.58 -4.75 21.03
N THR A 67 -24.14 -5.80 21.60
CA THR A 67 -24.31 -5.94 23.04
C THR A 67 -23.69 -7.26 23.50
N ALA A 68 -22.57 -7.17 24.22
CA ALA A 68 -21.76 -8.32 24.63
C ALA A 68 -21.84 -8.55 26.15
N PHE A 69 -21.82 -9.81 26.59
CA PHE A 69 -21.65 -10.14 28.00
C PHE A 69 -20.15 -10.31 28.31
N LEU A 70 -19.58 -9.32 29.00
CA LEU A 70 -18.16 -9.26 29.30
C LEU A 70 -17.89 -9.75 30.72
N LYS A 71 -16.76 -10.45 30.90
CA LYS A 71 -16.33 -11.06 32.15
C LYS A 71 -14.92 -10.61 32.50
N GLU A 72 -14.75 -10.24 33.77
CA GLU A 72 -13.54 -9.62 34.31
C GLU A 72 -13.19 -8.33 33.53
N ILE A 73 -14.13 -7.36 33.59
CA ILE A 73 -13.98 -6.08 32.89
C ILE A 73 -12.88 -5.25 33.56
N ASN A 74 -11.90 -4.82 32.76
CA ASN A 74 -10.72 -4.07 33.21
C ASN A 74 -10.02 -4.74 34.41
N ASP A 75 -9.87 -6.07 34.32
CA ASP A 75 -9.24 -6.96 35.31
C ASP A 75 -9.93 -7.03 36.70
N ASP A 76 -11.13 -6.48 36.87
CA ASP A 76 -11.94 -6.65 38.09
C ASP A 76 -12.73 -7.97 38.05
N PRO A 77 -12.41 -8.98 38.90
CA PRO A 77 -13.07 -10.29 38.85
C PRO A 77 -14.57 -10.26 39.19
N SER A 78 -15.04 -9.20 39.86
CA SER A 78 -16.45 -9.03 40.23
C SER A 78 -17.30 -8.48 39.07
N ARG A 79 -16.70 -7.68 38.18
CA ARG A 79 -17.42 -7.04 37.07
C ARG A 79 -17.66 -7.99 35.90
N ASN A 80 -18.87 -8.54 35.91
CA ASN A 80 -19.38 -9.48 34.91
C ASN A 80 -20.77 -8.99 34.49
N GLU A 81 -20.84 -8.21 33.41
CA GLU A 81 -22.02 -7.43 33.04
C GLU A 81 -22.23 -7.37 31.52
N GLN A 82 -23.46 -7.02 31.12
CA GLN A 82 -23.82 -6.87 29.71
C GLN A 82 -23.58 -5.42 29.26
N VAL A 83 -22.66 -5.24 28.32
CA VAL A 83 -22.18 -3.92 27.88
C VAL A 83 -22.46 -3.73 26.39
N GLN A 84 -22.89 -2.51 26.02
CA GLN A 84 -22.96 -2.11 24.62
C GLN A 84 -21.54 -1.78 24.13
N THR A 85 -21.09 -2.51 23.10
CA THR A 85 -19.79 -2.31 22.47
C THR A 85 -19.97 -1.70 21.09
N PHE A 86 -19.05 -0.84 20.68
CA PHE A 86 -19.12 -0.14 19.41
C PHE A 86 -18.01 -0.61 18.46
N SER A 87 -18.31 -0.66 17.17
CA SER A 87 -17.32 -0.71 16.10
C SER A 87 -17.70 0.26 14.99
N ALA A 88 -16.74 0.57 14.12
CA ALA A 88 -16.96 1.45 12.99
C ALA A 88 -16.26 0.90 11.75
N SER A 89 -16.82 1.20 10.57
CA SER A 89 -16.24 0.83 9.28
C SER A 89 -16.31 1.98 8.28
N LEU A 90 -15.38 2.01 7.34
CA LEU A 90 -15.26 3.05 6.32
C LEU A 90 -14.68 2.47 5.02
N ASP A 91 -15.40 2.64 3.92
CA ASP A 91 -14.92 2.32 2.58
C ASP A 91 -14.49 3.59 1.84
N ILE A 92 -13.17 3.77 1.69
CA ILE A 92 -12.63 4.83 0.83
C ILE A 92 -12.63 4.34 -0.61
N ASN A 93 -13.47 4.94 -1.44
CA ASN A 93 -13.50 4.72 -2.89
C ASN A 93 -12.59 5.74 -3.59
N TYR A 94 -11.76 5.29 -4.53
CA TYR A 94 -10.77 6.11 -5.23
C TYR A 94 -10.59 5.69 -6.69
N MET A 95 -9.99 6.58 -7.49
CA MET A 95 -9.64 6.33 -8.89
C MET A 95 -8.13 6.11 -9.04
N LEU A 96 -7.75 4.96 -9.59
CA LEU A 96 -6.39 4.64 -10.02
C LEU A 96 -6.27 4.84 -11.53
N TYR A 97 -5.39 5.74 -11.96
CA TYR A 97 -4.98 5.88 -13.36
C TYR A 97 -3.82 4.92 -13.64
N GLN A 98 -3.91 4.19 -14.75
CA GLN A 98 -2.85 3.31 -15.25
C GLN A 98 -2.62 3.56 -16.74
N LYS A 99 -1.37 3.80 -17.12
CA LYS A 99 -0.91 3.80 -18.52
C LYS A 99 -0.25 2.45 -18.79
N VAL A 100 -0.77 1.70 -19.75
CA VAL A 100 -0.38 0.30 -20.02
C VAL A 100 0.08 0.17 -21.47
N LEU A 101 1.23 -0.46 -21.68
CA LEU A 101 1.65 -0.97 -22.98
C LEU A 101 1.03 -2.35 -23.18
N VAL A 102 0.14 -2.48 -24.15
CA VAL A 102 -0.39 -3.76 -24.62
C VAL A 102 0.45 -4.20 -25.83
N ILE A 103 0.97 -5.41 -25.78
CA ILE A 103 1.78 -6.02 -26.85
C ILE A 103 1.03 -7.25 -27.34
N VAL A 104 0.57 -7.22 -28.60
CA VAL A 104 -0.11 -8.34 -29.25
C VAL A 104 0.85 -9.01 -30.23
N ALA A 105 1.14 -10.29 -30.02
CA ALA A 105 2.06 -11.06 -30.86
C ALA A 105 1.34 -12.29 -31.45
N THR A 106 1.20 -12.32 -32.77
CA THR A 106 0.64 -13.47 -33.52
C THR A 106 1.77 -14.40 -33.97
N SER A 107 1.86 -15.60 -33.36
CA SER A 107 2.86 -16.61 -33.75
C SER A 107 2.57 -17.33 -35.08
N THR A 108 1.43 -17.06 -35.69
CA THR A 108 0.90 -17.71 -36.90
C THR A 108 1.37 -17.11 -38.22
N VAL A 109 1.80 -15.84 -38.23
CA VAL A 109 2.15 -15.11 -39.45
C VAL A 109 3.63 -14.74 -39.43
N GLN A 110 4.46 -15.54 -40.11
CA GLN A 110 5.88 -15.25 -40.25
C GLN A 110 6.06 -13.87 -40.91
N GLY A 111 6.82 -12.99 -40.24
CA GLY A 111 7.09 -11.63 -40.72
C GLY A 111 6.08 -10.56 -40.27
N GLN A 112 5.04 -10.89 -39.50
CA GLN A 112 4.18 -9.87 -38.88
C GLN A 112 4.85 -9.31 -37.61
N GLU A 113 5.10 -8.00 -37.57
CA GLU A 113 5.61 -7.33 -36.38
C GLU A 113 4.56 -7.27 -35.25
N PRO A 114 4.95 -7.38 -33.97
CA PRO A 114 4.02 -7.35 -32.85
C PRO A 114 3.38 -5.97 -32.69
N VAL A 115 2.05 -5.94 -32.58
CA VAL A 115 1.29 -4.69 -32.46
C VAL A 115 1.40 -4.17 -31.04
N MET A 116 2.17 -3.11 -30.87
CA MET A 116 2.33 -2.38 -29.60
C MET A 116 1.35 -1.20 -29.54
N LYS A 117 0.50 -1.17 -28.51
CA LYS A 117 -0.46 -0.08 -28.28
C LYS A 117 -0.40 0.40 -26.85
N VAL A 118 -0.20 1.71 -26.66
CA VAL A 118 -0.39 2.36 -25.36
C VAL A 118 -1.89 2.56 -25.13
N MET A 119 -2.36 2.20 -23.94
CA MET A 119 -3.75 2.36 -23.49
C MET A 119 -3.78 2.98 -22.10
N GLU A 120 -4.82 3.76 -21.83
CA GLU A 120 -5.03 4.45 -20.56
C GLU A 120 -6.29 3.90 -19.90
N LYS A 121 -6.16 3.46 -18.65
CA LYS A 121 -7.21 2.82 -17.85
C LYS A 121 -7.46 3.66 -16.61
N ASN A 122 -8.74 3.89 -16.28
CA ASN A 122 -9.15 4.54 -15.04
C ASN A 122 -9.95 3.52 -14.22
N LEU A 123 -9.31 2.91 -13.23
CA LEU A 123 -9.89 1.85 -12.41
C LEU A 123 -10.51 2.42 -11.14
N ARG A 124 -11.74 1.99 -10.82
CA ARG A 124 -12.33 2.21 -9.50
C ARG A 124 -11.79 1.16 -8.54
N GLN A 125 -11.26 1.60 -7.41
CA GLN A 125 -10.84 0.73 -6.31
C GLN A 125 -11.44 1.23 -5.01
N SER A 126 -11.56 0.34 -4.03
CA SER A 126 -11.99 0.65 -2.67
C SER A 126 -10.96 0.15 -1.67
N LYS A 127 -10.83 0.87 -0.54
CA LYS A 127 -10.06 0.44 0.62
C LYS A 127 -10.97 0.47 1.85
N HIS A 128 -11.28 -0.72 2.35
CA HIS A 128 -12.00 -0.91 3.60
C HIS A 128 -11.08 -0.64 4.80
N PHE A 129 -11.65 -0.03 5.83
CA PHE A 129 -11.10 0.13 7.18
C PHE A 129 -12.16 -0.28 8.20
N GLU A 130 -11.74 -0.98 9.25
CA GLU A 130 -12.57 -1.33 10.40
C GLU A 130 -11.85 -0.88 11.69
N SER A 131 -12.63 -0.47 12.69
CA SER A 131 -12.11 -0.07 14.01
C SER A 131 -11.42 -1.27 14.66
N ASN A 132 -10.11 -1.18 14.92
CA ASN A 132 -9.40 -2.30 15.53
C ASN A 132 -9.83 -2.41 16.99
N SER A 133 -10.52 -3.50 17.33
CA SER A 133 -10.99 -3.81 18.69
C SER A 133 -9.87 -3.66 19.74
N SER A 134 -8.64 -4.04 19.39
CA SER A 134 -7.42 -3.90 20.22
C SER A 134 -7.07 -2.47 20.63
N ASN A 135 -7.66 -1.45 20.01
CA ASN A 135 -7.50 -0.02 20.37
C ASN A 135 -8.63 0.47 21.30
N GLY A 136 -9.53 -0.42 21.72
CA GLY A 136 -10.66 -0.12 22.61
C GLY A 136 -10.26 0.16 24.06
N ASP A 137 -11.15 0.84 24.78
CA ASP A 137 -10.95 1.32 26.15
C ASP A 137 -11.54 0.40 27.24
N ILE A 138 -12.35 -0.59 26.85
CA ILE A 138 -12.83 -1.68 27.70
C ILE A 138 -12.00 -2.93 27.45
N PHE A 139 -11.39 -3.51 28.48
CA PHE A 139 -10.73 -4.81 28.41
C PHE A 139 -11.61 -5.91 29.01
N ALA A 140 -11.58 -7.13 28.45
CA ALA A 140 -12.26 -8.30 29.01
C ALA A 140 -11.26 -9.44 29.29
N GLY A 141 -11.03 -9.75 30.58
CA GLY A 141 -10.02 -10.72 31.02
C GLY A 141 -10.37 -12.19 30.73
N ARG A 142 -11.67 -12.56 30.81
CA ARG A 142 -12.16 -13.95 30.59
C ARG A 142 -13.16 -14.14 29.45
N SER A 143 -13.96 -13.15 29.08
CA SER A 143 -14.71 -13.22 27.81
C SER A 143 -13.74 -12.90 26.67
N HIS A 144 -13.42 -13.88 25.81
CA HIS A 144 -12.59 -13.76 24.59
C HIS A 144 -11.56 -12.62 24.63
N ARG A 145 -10.43 -12.79 25.32
CA ARG A 145 -9.41 -11.73 25.59
C ARG A 145 -9.20 -10.75 24.44
N GLN A 146 -9.93 -9.64 24.52
CA GLN A 146 -10.05 -8.59 23.52
C GLN A 146 -10.33 -7.27 24.24
N TYR A 147 -10.14 -6.19 23.51
CA TYR A 147 -10.58 -4.86 23.90
C TYR A 147 -11.83 -4.48 23.08
N TYR A 148 -12.63 -3.55 23.58
CA TYR A 148 -13.84 -3.05 22.94
C TYR A 148 -13.97 -1.55 23.15
N PHE A 149 -14.57 -0.83 22.20
CA PHE A 149 -14.88 0.59 22.37
C PHE A 149 -16.16 0.77 23.20
N SER A 150 -16.10 1.59 24.24
CA SER A 150 -17.26 1.99 25.07
C SER A 150 -18.19 2.99 24.37
N SER A 151 -17.71 3.64 23.31
CA SER A 151 -18.41 4.74 22.66
C SER A 151 -18.26 4.74 21.14
N ALA A 152 -19.34 5.18 20.48
CA ALA A 152 -19.41 5.39 19.03
C ALA A 152 -18.28 6.30 18.51
N ASP A 153 -17.95 7.35 19.27
CA ASP A 153 -16.96 8.35 18.86
C ASP A 153 -15.52 7.80 18.96
N ALA A 154 -15.21 6.97 19.95
CA ALA A 154 -13.91 6.30 20.04
C ALA A 154 -13.68 5.35 18.84
N ALA A 155 -14.67 4.51 18.52
CA ALA A 155 -14.63 3.64 17.35
C ALA A 155 -14.49 4.42 16.03
N ARG A 156 -15.27 5.52 15.86
CA ARG A 156 -15.19 6.39 14.67
C ARG A 156 -13.82 7.05 14.56
N ASN A 157 -13.27 7.56 15.66
CA ASN A 157 -11.98 8.24 15.69
C ASN A 157 -10.81 7.28 15.39
N ASP A 158 -10.87 6.01 15.81
CA ASP A 158 -9.88 5.01 15.41
C ASP A 158 -9.85 4.80 13.89
N VAL A 159 -11.02 4.64 13.27
CA VAL A 159 -11.14 4.47 11.81
C VAL A 159 -10.67 5.71 11.06
N ILE A 160 -11.09 6.92 11.47
CA ILE A 160 -10.63 8.17 10.86
C ILE A 160 -9.11 8.32 10.99
N ARG A 161 -8.52 7.93 12.13
CA ARG A 161 -7.06 7.92 12.35
C ARG A 161 -6.35 6.96 11.40
N GLN A 162 -6.80 5.71 11.30
CA GLN A 162 -6.25 4.70 10.38
C GLN A 162 -6.34 5.16 8.92
N ALA A 163 -7.53 5.60 8.50
CA ALA A 163 -7.80 6.07 7.15
C ALA A 163 -7.00 7.33 6.78
N THR A 164 -6.89 8.30 7.69
CA THR A 164 -6.09 9.51 7.48
C THR A 164 -4.59 9.21 7.40
N ALA A 165 -4.09 8.23 8.16
CA ALA A 165 -2.71 7.77 8.04
C ALA A 165 -2.45 7.14 6.66
N TRP A 166 -3.36 6.30 6.17
CA TRP A 166 -3.27 5.71 4.82
C TRP A 166 -3.36 6.79 3.73
N LEU A 167 -4.31 7.73 3.80
CA LEU A 167 -4.41 8.84 2.84
C LEU A 167 -3.11 9.66 2.75
N ARG A 168 -2.43 9.89 3.87
CA ARG A 168 -1.12 10.58 3.91
C ARG A 168 -0.01 9.74 3.26
N GLN A 169 -0.03 8.41 3.42
CA GLN A 169 0.91 7.51 2.74
C GLN A 169 0.65 7.47 1.22
N GLN A 170 -0.61 7.50 0.80
CA GLN A 170 -1.01 7.47 -0.62
C GLN A 170 -0.80 8.81 -1.35
N ALA A 171 -0.72 9.93 -0.63
CA ALA A 171 -0.54 11.25 -1.22
C ALA A 171 0.76 11.41 -2.03
N SER A 172 1.77 10.56 -1.80
CA SER A 172 3.04 10.54 -2.56
C SER A 172 2.94 9.84 -3.91
N VAL A 173 1.91 9.01 -4.14
CA VAL A 173 1.62 8.32 -5.41
C VAL A 173 0.35 8.87 -6.09
N ALA A 174 -0.10 10.05 -5.68
CA ALA A 174 -1.11 10.81 -6.40
C ALA A 174 -0.55 11.34 -7.72
N CYS A 175 -1.38 11.41 -8.76
CA CYS A 175 -0.95 11.88 -10.08
C CYS A 175 -0.47 13.34 -10.03
N SER A 176 0.78 13.58 -10.41
CA SER A 176 1.29 14.92 -10.67
C SER A 176 0.56 15.54 -11.87
N LYS A 177 0.08 16.78 -11.70
CA LYS A 177 -0.58 17.57 -12.75
C LYS A 177 0.42 18.34 -13.61
#